data_AF-A0A972DYK7-F1
#
_entry.id   AF-A0A972DYK7-F1
#
_cell.length_a   1.000
_cell.length_b   1.000
_cell.length_c   1.000
_cell.angle_alpha   90.00
_cell.angle_beta   90.00
_cell.angle_gamma   90.00
#
_symmetry.space_group_name_H-M   'P 1'
#
loop_
_entity.id
_entity.type
_entity.pdbx_description
1 polymer ?
#
loop_
_entity_poly.entity_id
_entity_poly.type
_entity_poly.pdbx_seq_one_letter_code
_entity_poly.pdbx_strand_id
1 'polypeptide(L)'
;MKTVVVALLLVALVAGCSPTNRKGLIAAGYAPEYVDGYVDGYSAGCHTIGHPFYRFTRDTARYEQDNHYKKGWEDGFTIARCDYAAVW
;
A
#
# COMPACT_ATOMS: atom_id res chain seq x y z
N MET A 1 -7.82 36.41 11.97
CA MET A 1 -8.03 35.88 10.60
C MET A 1 -6.77 35.20 10.06
N LYS A 2 -5.63 35.91 9.93
CA LYS A 2 -4.35 35.32 9.47
C LYS A 2 -3.88 34.11 10.29
N THR A 3 -4.00 34.17 11.62
CA THR A 3 -3.62 33.08 12.53
C THR A 3 -4.46 31.81 12.35
N VAL A 4 -5.76 31.97 12.05
CA VAL A 4 -6.68 30.84 11.79
C VAL A 4 -6.35 30.17 10.47
N VAL A 5 -6.01 30.94 9.43
CA VAL A 5 -5.59 30.42 8.13
C VAL A 5 -4.26 29.65 8.23
N VAL A 6 -3.30 30.19 8.99
CA VAL A 6 -2.02 29.51 9.24
C VAL A 6 -2.21 28.22 10.04
N ALA A 7 -3.08 28.24 11.06
CA ALA A 7 -3.41 27.03 11.83
C ALA A 7 -4.10 25.95 10.96
N LEU A 8 -5.02 26.34 10.07
CA LEU A 8 -5.69 25.43 9.13
C LEU A 8 -4.71 24.81 8.10
N LEU A 9 -3.78 25.60 7.58
CA LEU A 9 -2.71 25.12 6.68
C LEU A 9 -1.78 24.13 7.39
N LEU A 10 -1.41 24.40 8.64
CA LEU A 10 -0.59 23.49 9.44
C LEU A 10 -1.31 22.18 9.74
N VAL A 11 -2.61 22.22 10.06
CA VAL A 11 -3.43 21.00 10.28
C VAL A 11 -3.55 20.15 9.01
N ALA A 12 -3.66 20.78 7.83
CA ALA A 12 -3.69 20.05 6.55
C ALA A 12 -2.35 19.36 6.23
N LEU A 13 -1.22 19.91 6.69
CA LEU A 13 0.10 19.31 6.52
C LEU A 13 0.34 18.08 7.41
N VAL A 14 -0.42 17.92 8.50
CA VAL A 14 -0.37 16.75 9.39
C VAL A 14 -1.44 15.69 9.06
N ALA A 15 -2.21 15.87 7.98
CA ALA A 15 -3.06 14.82 7.45
C ALA A 15 -2.15 13.67 6.98
N GLY A 16 -1.94 12.71 7.89
CA GLY A 16 -1.01 11.61 7.70
C GLY A 16 -1.24 10.86 6.40
N CYS A 17 -0.16 10.31 5.86
CA CYS A 17 -0.20 9.36 4.76
C CYS A 17 -1.20 8.26 5.12
N SER A 18 -2.37 8.23 4.47
CA SER A 18 -3.34 7.18 4.74
C SER A 18 -2.71 5.83 4.43
N PRO A 19 -2.97 4.78 5.24
CA PRO A 19 -2.54 3.44 4.90
C PRO A 19 -2.98 3.14 3.48
N THR A 20 -2.01 2.80 2.63
CA THR A 20 -2.23 2.61 1.20
C THR A 20 -3.09 1.37 1.02
N ASN A 21 -4.41 1.59 0.98
CA ASN A 21 -5.41 0.56 0.78
C ASN A 21 -5.90 0.59 -0.67
N ARG A 22 -6.53 -0.51 -1.11
CA ARG A 22 -7.06 -0.67 -2.47
C ARG A 22 -7.85 0.55 -2.95
N LYS A 23 -8.76 1.06 -2.12
CA LYS A 23 -9.63 2.20 -2.48
C LYS A 23 -8.82 3.48 -2.67
N GLY A 24 -7.82 3.72 -1.83
CA GLY A 24 -6.92 4.88 -1.92
C GLY A 24 -6.10 4.85 -3.21
N LEU A 25 -5.54 3.70 -3.57
CA LEU A 25 -4.79 3.54 -4.81
C LEU A 25 -5.68 3.72 -6.06
N ILE A 26 -6.89 3.16 -6.05
CA ILE A 26 -7.83 3.37 -7.15
C ILE A 26 -8.21 4.86 -7.26
N ALA A 27 -8.50 5.53 -6.15
CA ALA A 27 -8.83 6.95 -6.13
C ALA A 27 -7.66 7.84 -6.59
N ALA A 28 -6.41 7.40 -6.36
CA ALA A 28 -5.21 8.07 -6.83
C ALA A 28 -4.91 7.81 -8.33
N GLY A 29 -5.73 7.00 -9.01
CA GLY A 29 -5.63 6.78 -10.46
C GLY A 29 -4.68 5.65 -10.87
N TYR A 30 -4.27 4.79 -9.94
CA TYR A 30 -3.48 3.60 -10.30
C TYR A 30 -4.33 2.59 -11.07
N ALA A 31 -3.70 1.90 -12.04
CA ALA A 31 -4.34 0.83 -12.80
C ALA A 31 -4.86 -0.29 -11.87
N PRO A 32 -6.09 -0.82 -12.08
CA PRO A 32 -6.66 -1.86 -11.21
C PRO A 32 -5.74 -3.06 -11.01
N GLU A 33 -5.01 -3.46 -12.06
CA GLU A 33 -4.08 -4.59 -12.05
C GLU A 33 -2.89 -4.33 -11.11
N TYR A 34 -2.35 -3.12 -11.16
CA TYR A 34 -1.31 -2.69 -10.22
C TYR A 34 -1.84 -2.70 -8.78
N VAL A 35 -3.08 -2.23 -8.57
CA VAL A 35 -3.66 -2.19 -7.22
C VAL A 35 -3.88 -3.60 -6.67
N ASP A 36 -4.40 -4.53 -7.48
CA ASP A 36 -4.55 -5.93 -7.07
C ASP A 36 -3.19 -6.54 -6.72
N GLY A 37 -2.17 -6.31 -7.57
CA GLY A 37 -0.80 -6.75 -7.31
C GLY A 37 -0.26 -6.20 -6.00
N TYR A 38 -0.43 -4.90 -5.75
CA TYR A 38 0.04 -4.22 -4.54
C TYR A 38 -0.57 -4.81 -3.27
N VAL A 39 -1.87 -5.07 -3.26
CA VAL A 39 -2.56 -5.66 -2.10
C VAL A 39 -2.05 -7.08 -1.82
N ASP A 40 -1.88 -7.89 -2.86
CA ASP A 40 -1.36 -9.26 -2.73
C ASP A 40 0.10 -9.25 -2.25
N GLY A 41 0.93 -8.39 -2.82
CA GLY A 41 2.33 -8.20 -2.46
C GLY A 41 2.51 -7.75 -1.01
N TYR A 42 1.71 -6.78 -0.57
CA TYR A 42 1.72 -6.33 0.82
C TYR A 42 1.37 -7.48 1.79
N SER A 43 0.30 -8.23 1.52
CA SER A 43 -0.07 -9.42 2.31
C SER A 43 1.06 -10.44 2.37
N ALA A 44 1.71 -10.71 1.22
CA ALA A 44 2.84 -11.61 1.16
C ALA A 44 4.05 -11.11 1.98
N GLY A 45 4.38 -9.83 1.89
CA GLY A 45 5.45 -9.23 2.68
C GLY A 45 5.19 -9.34 4.17
N CYS A 46 4.00 -8.97 4.65
CA CYS A 46 3.58 -9.11 6.04
C CYS A 46 3.70 -10.55 6.54
N HIS A 47 3.29 -11.52 5.72
CA HIS A 47 3.45 -12.94 6.05
C HIS A 47 4.92 -13.34 6.21
N THR A 48 5.82 -12.87 5.33
CA THR A 48 7.25 -13.22 5.39
C THR A 48 7.98 -12.64 6.61
N ILE A 49 7.48 -11.53 7.17
CA ILE A 49 8.02 -10.93 8.40
C ILE A 49 7.32 -11.44 9.67
N GLY A 50 6.40 -12.42 9.54
CA GLY A 50 5.83 -13.14 10.66
C GLY A 50 4.49 -12.61 11.18
N HIS A 51 3.78 -11.74 10.45
CA HIS A 51 2.48 -11.26 10.90
C HIS A 51 1.43 -12.38 10.89
N PRO A 52 0.74 -12.65 12.02
CA PRO A 52 -0.08 -13.85 12.18
C PRO A 52 -1.37 -13.84 11.35
N PHE A 53 -1.86 -12.66 10.96
CA PHE A 53 -3.15 -12.54 10.25
C PHE A 53 -3.03 -12.39 8.72
N TYR A 54 -1.82 -12.22 8.18
CA TYR A 54 -1.62 -12.11 6.73
C TYR A 54 -1.19 -13.46 6.14
N ARG A 55 -1.55 -13.67 4.87
CA ARG A 55 -1.17 -14.86 4.11
C ARG A 55 -0.25 -14.47 2.97
N PHE A 56 0.63 -15.40 2.61
CA PHE A 56 1.35 -15.29 1.35
C PHE A 56 0.37 -15.38 0.18
N THR A 57 0.22 -14.28 -0.56
CA THR A 57 -0.68 -14.20 -1.72
C THR A 57 0.13 -13.75 -2.93
N ARG A 58 0.06 -14.51 -4.02
CA ARG A 58 0.59 -14.15 -5.33
C ARG A 58 -0.12 -14.96 -6.41
N ASP A 59 -0.88 -14.30 -7.28
CA ASP A 59 -1.40 -14.91 -8.49
C ASP A 59 -0.24 -15.14 -9.46
N THR A 60 0.19 -16.40 -9.58
CA THR A 60 1.39 -16.77 -10.35
C THR A 60 1.23 -16.49 -11.83
N ALA A 61 0.06 -16.77 -12.41
CA ALA A 61 -0.20 -16.51 -13.82
C ALA A 61 -0.14 -15.01 -14.13
N ARG A 62 -0.80 -14.18 -13.30
CA ARG A 62 -0.76 -12.73 -13.46
C ARG A 62 0.64 -12.16 -13.19
N TYR A 63 1.35 -12.67 -12.19
CA TYR A 63 2.71 -12.23 -11.89
C TYR A 63 3.68 -12.46 -13.06
N GLU A 64 3.46 -13.50 -13.86
CA GLU A 64 4.27 -13.79 -15.04
C GLU A 64 3.85 -13.00 -16.29
N GLN A 65 2.55 -12.74 -16.46
CA GLN A 65 1.99 -12.25 -17.73
C GLN A 65 1.58 -10.77 -17.70
N ASP A 66 1.27 -10.22 -16.51
CA ASP A 66 0.75 -8.87 -16.31
C ASP A 66 1.80 -8.00 -15.61
N ASN A 67 2.43 -7.11 -16.39
CA ASN A 67 3.47 -6.21 -15.89
C ASN A 67 2.96 -5.25 -14.82
N HIS A 68 1.68 -4.84 -14.87
CA HIS A 68 1.11 -3.95 -13.86
C HIS A 68 0.92 -4.69 -12.54
N TYR A 69 0.33 -5.88 -12.59
CA TYR A 69 0.20 -6.74 -11.41
C TYR A 69 1.57 -7.06 -10.79
N LYS A 70 2.53 -7.50 -11.61
CA LYS A 70 3.88 -7.82 -11.14
C LYS A 70 4.53 -6.63 -10.43
N LYS A 71 4.47 -5.44 -11.04
CA LYS A 71 5.05 -4.23 -10.45
C LYS A 71 4.37 -3.89 -9.13
N GLY A 72 3.04 -3.90 -9.10
CA GLY A 72 2.28 -3.69 -7.87
C GLY A 72 2.71 -4.66 -6.77
N TRP A 73 2.83 -5.95 -7.09
CA TRP A 73 3.24 -6.99 -6.15
C TRP A 73 4.61 -6.73 -5.54
N GLU A 74 5.61 -6.40 -6.36
CA GLU A 74 6.96 -6.06 -5.87
C GLU A 74 6.98 -4.82 -4.96
N ASP A 75 6.23 -3.78 -5.35
CA ASP A 75 6.14 -2.54 -4.58
C ASP A 75 5.45 -2.79 -3.22
N GLY A 76 4.33 -3.51 -3.21
CA GLY A 76 3.62 -3.87 -1.98
C GLY A 76 4.45 -4.77 -1.06
N PHE A 77 5.12 -5.78 -1.61
CA PHE A 77 6.00 -6.69 -0.86
C PHE A 77 7.18 -5.94 -0.23
N THR A 78 7.75 -4.98 -0.95
CA THR A 78 8.85 -4.16 -0.45
C THR A 78 8.40 -3.21 0.65
N ILE A 79 7.26 -2.53 0.48
CA ILE A 79 6.69 -1.63 1.50
C ILE A 79 6.42 -2.39 2.80
N ALA A 80 5.81 -3.57 2.74
CA ALA A 80 5.47 -4.35 3.93
C ALA A 80 6.71 -4.72 4.77
N ARG A 81 7.86 -5.00 4.16
CA ARG A 81 9.12 -5.27 4.89
C ARG A 81 9.73 -4.02 5.54
N CYS A 82 9.44 -2.84 4.98
CA CYS A 82 9.88 -1.56 5.52
C CYS A 82 8.92 -1.00 6.58
N ASP A 83 7.72 -1.59 6.72
CA ASP A 83 6.73 -1.20 7.70
C ASP A 83 6.85 -2.06 8.96
N TYR A 84 7.45 -1.50 10.02
CA TYR A 84 7.59 -2.19 11.30
C TYR A 84 6.23 -2.44 12.00
N ALA A 85 5.20 -1.63 11.67
CA ALA A 85 3.85 -1.84 12.17
C ALA A 85 3.18 -3.05 11.52
N ALA A 86 3.71 -3.55 10.40
CA ALA A 86 3.18 -4.72 9.74
C ALA A 86 3.44 -6.05 10.48
N VAL A 87 4.03 -6.03 11.68
CA VAL A 87 4.24 -7.21 12.55
C VAL A 87 3.31 -7.22 13.78
N TRP A 88 2.74 -6.07 14.19
CA TRP A 88 2.10 -5.88 15.50
C TRP A 88 0.69 -5.28 15.44
#